data_AF-A0A4Y2AFM3-F1
#
_entry.id   AF-A0A4Y2AFM3-F1
#
_cell.length_a   1.000
_cell.length_b   1.000
_cell.length_c   1.000
_cell.angle_alpha   90.00
_cell.angle_beta   90.00
_cell.angle_gamma   90.00
#
_symmetry.space_group_name_H-M   'P 1'
#
loop_
_entity.id
_entity.type
_entity.pdbx_description
1 polymer ?
#
loop_
_entity_poly.entity_id
_entity_poly.type
_entity_poly.pdbx_seq_one_letter_code
_entity_poly.pdbx_strand_id
1 'polypeptide(L)'
;MLLLRKSGAISFDDILTVNGLRCITFQQACQEYGLLRAFENVPDLWVQHQVSLCEDFVHRYSEQTGPHYALADIEELLTSYNLSLQKLHLPTADLPASVLQRANFDVVEEQAKANSYAMQLNSEQRNVVEILLSAMYNNAADTPKCYFLDGPAGTGKTFVYSTLLHTIRGRGDDVIPVASTG
;
A
#
# COMPACT_ATOMS: atom_id res chain seq x y z
N MET A 1 19.57 4.04 4.46
CA MET A 1 20.24 3.71 5.73
C MET A 1 21.73 4.05 5.75
N LEU A 2 22.57 3.60 4.79
CA LEU A 2 24.02 3.88 4.80
C LEU A 2 24.38 5.38 4.86
N LEU A 3 23.66 6.20 4.09
CA LEU A 3 23.84 7.66 4.05
C LEU A 3 23.60 8.35 5.40
N LEU A 4 22.82 7.73 6.30
CA LEU A 4 22.54 8.28 7.63
C LEU A 4 23.67 7.98 8.64
N ARG A 5 24.54 7.01 8.35
CA ARG A 5 25.61 6.54 9.24
C ARG A 5 27.00 6.93 8.76
N LYS A 6 27.18 7.12 7.45
CA LYS A 6 28.46 7.56 6.87
C LYS A 6 28.45 9.06 6.59
N SER A 7 28.92 9.85 7.55
CA SER A 7 29.12 11.29 7.38
C SER A 7 30.27 11.57 6.39
N GLY A 8 30.09 12.57 5.52
CA GLY A 8 31.14 13.03 4.61
C GLY A 8 31.42 12.15 3.39
N ALA A 9 30.58 11.16 3.08
CA ALA A 9 30.68 10.42 1.82
C ALA A 9 30.36 11.35 0.64
N ILE A 10 31.27 11.45 -0.34
CA ILE A 10 31.12 12.28 -1.55
C ILE A 10 31.00 11.44 -2.83
N SER A 11 31.13 10.12 -2.72
CA SER A 11 31.03 9.18 -3.82
C SER A 11 30.40 7.84 -3.42
N PHE A 12 29.95 7.07 -4.40
CA PHE A 12 29.45 5.70 -4.16
C PHE A 12 30.54 4.77 -3.61
N ASP A 13 31.80 4.98 -4.01
CA ASP A 13 32.94 4.22 -3.48
C ASP A 13 33.19 4.55 -2.01
N ASP A 14 32.95 5.79 -1.58
CA ASP A 14 32.95 6.12 -0.16
C ASP A 14 31.87 5.31 0.54
N ILE A 15 30.64 5.32 0.05
CA ILE A 15 29.52 4.59 0.68
C ILE A 15 29.82 3.07 0.79
N LEU A 16 30.48 2.47 -0.20
CA LEU A 16 30.85 1.04 -0.20
C LEU A 16 32.05 0.70 0.69
N THR A 17 32.80 1.68 1.18
CA THR A 17 33.99 1.43 1.99
C THR A 17 33.65 1.37 3.48
N VAL A 18 33.93 0.25 4.13
CA VAL A 18 33.72 0.02 5.57
C VAL A 18 35.04 -0.40 6.20
N ASN A 19 35.47 0.28 7.28
CA ASN A 19 36.75 0.01 7.96
C ASN A 19 37.99 -0.01 7.03
N GLY A 20 37.98 0.79 5.96
CA GLY A 20 39.07 0.85 4.97
C GLY A 20 39.04 -0.25 3.91
N LEU A 21 38.07 -1.15 3.94
CA LEU A 21 37.86 -2.18 2.92
C LEU A 21 36.64 -1.84 2.05
N ARG A 22 36.80 -1.96 0.74
CA ARG A 22 35.72 -1.72 -0.22
C ARG A 22 34.86 -2.97 -0.36
N CYS A 23 33.59 -2.86 0.04
CA CYS A 23 32.59 -3.88 -0.20
C CYS A 23 32.20 -3.94 -1.68
N ILE A 24 31.77 -5.12 -2.14
CA ILE A 24 31.37 -5.36 -3.54
C ILE A 24 29.97 -4.78 -3.79
N THR A 25 29.12 -4.79 -2.76
CA THR A 25 27.72 -4.33 -2.83
C THR A 25 27.35 -3.45 -1.64
N PHE A 26 26.33 -2.60 -1.82
CA PHE A 26 25.77 -1.81 -0.72
C PHE A 26 25.16 -2.68 0.37
N GLN A 27 24.66 -3.87 0.01
CA GLN A 27 24.17 -4.85 0.97
C GLN A 27 25.29 -5.33 1.90
N GLN A 28 26.45 -5.68 1.34
CA GLN A 28 27.61 -6.08 2.12
C GLN A 28 28.10 -4.92 3.01
N ALA A 29 28.15 -3.69 2.47
CA ALA A 29 28.51 -2.51 3.27
C ALA A 29 27.53 -2.29 4.44
N CYS A 30 26.22 -2.42 4.20
CA CYS A 30 25.21 -2.36 5.25
C CYS A 30 25.40 -3.45 6.32
N GLN A 31 25.78 -4.67 5.94
CA GLN A 31 26.03 -5.78 6.88
C GLN A 31 27.24 -5.48 7.77
N GLU A 32 28.34 -5.00 7.19
CA GLU A 32 29.56 -4.60 7.92
C GLU A 32 29.32 -3.44 8.90
N TYR A 33 28.45 -2.48 8.55
CA TYR A 33 28.02 -1.43 9.49
C TYR A 33 26.99 -1.91 10.52
N GLY A 34 26.59 -3.19 10.50
CA GLY A 34 25.52 -3.72 11.35
C GLY A 34 24.15 -3.06 11.11
N LEU A 35 23.95 -2.46 9.93
CA LEU A 35 22.67 -1.85 9.49
C LEU A 35 21.74 -2.89 8.89
N LEU A 36 22.33 -3.86 8.21
CA LEU A 36 21.69 -5.14 7.94
C LEU A 36 22.26 -6.10 8.97
N ARG A 37 21.79 -6.02 10.22
CA ARG A 37 21.86 -7.19 11.10
C ARG A 37 21.17 -8.29 10.31
N ALA A 38 21.89 -9.37 9.99
CA ALA A 38 21.27 -10.53 9.39
C ALA A 38 20.08 -10.89 10.28
N PHE A 39 18.88 -10.63 9.78
CA PHE A 39 17.60 -10.97 10.38
C PHE A 39 17.67 -11.06 11.91
N GLU A 40 17.62 -9.92 12.62
CA GLU A 40 17.16 -9.93 14.01
C GLU A 40 15.94 -10.85 14.05
N ASN A 41 16.02 -11.90 14.88
CA ASN A 41 15.19 -13.09 14.87
C ASN A 41 13.79 -12.78 14.33
N VAL A 42 13.54 -13.06 13.04
CA VAL A 42 12.29 -12.64 12.36
C VAL A 42 11.05 -13.14 13.11
N PRO A 43 11.05 -14.37 13.68
CA PRO A 43 10.05 -14.80 14.64
C PRO A 43 9.80 -13.84 15.81
N ASP A 44 10.85 -13.35 16.46
CA ASP A 44 10.71 -12.41 17.58
C ASP A 44 10.14 -11.07 17.11
N LEU A 45 10.56 -10.58 15.94
CA LEU A 45 10.05 -9.34 15.35
C LEU A 45 8.55 -9.48 15.02
N TRP A 46 8.15 -10.63 14.47
CA TRP A 46 6.74 -10.95 14.26
C TRP A 46 5.98 -10.95 15.59
N VAL A 47 6.44 -11.68 16.60
CA VAL A 47 5.77 -11.73 17.92
C VAL A 47 5.65 -10.33 18.53
N GLN A 48 6.68 -9.50 18.40
CA GLN A 48 6.69 -8.15 18.95
C GLN A 48 5.68 -7.22 18.26
N HIS A 49 5.49 -7.35 16.94
CA HIS A 49 4.71 -6.42 16.14
C HIS A 49 3.40 -7.00 15.58
N GLN A 50 3.11 -8.28 15.85
CA GLN A 50 1.95 -8.98 15.32
C GLN A 50 0.65 -8.21 15.58
N VAL A 51 0.44 -7.72 16.80
CA VAL A 51 -0.80 -7.00 17.16
C VAL A 51 -1.05 -5.81 16.22
N SER A 52 -0.02 -4.98 16.00
CA SER A 52 -0.12 -3.83 15.09
C SER A 52 -0.23 -4.24 13.62
N LEU A 53 0.53 -5.25 13.19
CA LEU A 53 0.48 -5.73 11.80
C LEU A 53 -0.85 -6.39 11.43
N CYS A 54 -1.56 -6.92 12.42
CA CYS A 54 -2.82 -7.64 12.21
C CYS A 54 -4.06 -6.81 12.55
N GLU A 55 -3.90 -5.59 13.09
CA GLU A 55 -4.98 -4.77 13.65
C GLU A 55 -6.15 -4.61 12.66
N ASP A 56 -5.87 -4.14 11.45
CA ASP A 56 -6.88 -3.94 10.40
C ASP A 56 -7.57 -5.25 10.00
N PHE A 57 -6.82 -6.35 9.94
CA PHE A 57 -7.36 -7.67 9.62
C PHE A 57 -8.22 -8.24 10.74
N VAL A 58 -7.85 -8.01 12.01
CA VAL A 58 -8.64 -8.40 13.17
C VAL A 58 -9.95 -7.63 13.19
N HIS A 59 -9.92 -6.32 12.91
CA HIS A 59 -11.12 -5.49 12.80
C HIS A 59 -12.05 -5.93 11.67
N ARG A 60 -11.49 -6.33 10.53
CA ARG A 60 -12.26 -6.73 9.35
C ARG A 60 -12.81 -8.16 9.43
N TYR A 61 -12.08 -9.06 10.06
CA TYR A 61 -12.40 -10.49 10.10
C TYR A 61 -12.62 -10.95 11.55
N SER A 62 -11.57 -11.46 12.21
CA SER A 62 -11.63 -11.85 13.63
C SER A 62 -10.23 -11.92 14.25
N GLU A 63 -10.14 -11.97 15.58
CA GLU A 63 -8.87 -12.18 16.30
C GLU A 63 -8.17 -13.49 15.90
N GLN A 64 -8.94 -14.56 15.64
CA GLN A 64 -8.39 -15.86 15.28
C GLN A 64 -7.81 -15.88 13.86
N THR A 65 -8.45 -15.15 12.94
CA THR A 65 -8.11 -15.20 11.51
C THR A 65 -7.20 -14.05 11.09
N GLY A 66 -7.28 -12.89 11.75
CA GLY A 66 -6.52 -11.67 11.46
C GLY A 66 -5.01 -11.89 11.29
N PRO A 67 -4.33 -12.60 12.21
CA PRO A 67 -2.91 -12.91 12.07
C PRO A 67 -2.54 -13.73 10.84
N HIS A 68 -3.42 -14.63 10.42
CA HIS A 68 -3.20 -15.44 9.23
C HIS A 68 -3.28 -14.57 7.97
N TYR A 69 -4.18 -13.58 7.92
CA TYR A 69 -4.25 -12.63 6.81
C TYR A 69 -2.99 -11.76 6.70
N ALA A 70 -2.53 -11.20 7.83
CA ALA A 70 -1.31 -10.39 7.84
C ALA A 70 -0.08 -11.20 7.38
N LEU A 71 0.03 -12.46 7.79
CA LEU A 71 1.09 -13.36 7.31
C LEU A 71 0.98 -13.61 5.79
N ALA A 72 -0.24 -13.80 5.28
CA ALA A 72 -0.46 -14.05 3.87
C ALA A 72 -0.09 -12.84 2.99
N ASP A 73 -0.41 -11.62 3.42
CA ASP A 73 0.04 -10.37 2.79
C ASP A 73 1.57 -10.23 2.83
N ILE A 74 2.20 -10.62 3.95
CA ILE A 74 3.66 -10.63 4.06
C ILE A 74 4.29 -11.66 3.11
N GLU A 75 3.72 -12.86 2.98
CA GLU A 75 4.20 -13.90 2.06
C GLU A 75 4.18 -13.42 0.59
N GLU A 76 3.14 -12.72 0.17
CA GLU A 76 3.06 -12.13 -1.18
C GLU A 76 4.20 -11.12 -1.41
N LEU A 77 4.42 -10.22 -0.44
CA LEU A 77 5.51 -9.26 -0.51
C LEU A 77 6.88 -9.95 -0.54
N LEU A 78 7.10 -10.96 0.31
CA LEU A 78 8.33 -11.75 0.33
C LEU A 78 8.59 -12.49 -0.97
N THR A 79 7.55 -12.98 -1.63
CA THR A 79 7.64 -13.68 -2.92
C THR A 79 8.28 -12.79 -3.99
N SER A 80 7.97 -11.48 -3.99
CA SER A 80 8.60 -10.51 -4.91
C SER A 80 10.12 -10.38 -4.73
N TYR A 81 10.64 -10.73 -3.55
CA TYR A 81 12.06 -10.75 -3.21
C TYR A 81 12.67 -12.17 -3.20
N ASN A 82 11.97 -13.18 -3.75
CA ASN A 82 12.36 -14.60 -3.70
C ASN A 82 12.54 -15.17 -2.27
N LEU A 83 11.88 -14.57 -1.29
CA LEU A 83 11.79 -15.05 0.09
C LEU A 83 10.44 -15.76 0.31
N SER A 84 10.27 -16.37 1.48
CA SER A 84 9.00 -16.94 1.95
C SER A 84 8.96 -16.93 3.48
N LEU A 85 7.77 -17.00 4.07
CA LEU A 85 7.61 -17.13 5.52
C LEU A 85 8.36 -18.35 6.05
N GLN A 86 8.34 -19.47 5.31
CA GLN A 86 9.09 -20.68 5.67
C GLN A 86 10.60 -20.42 5.75
N LYS A 87 11.18 -19.68 4.78
CA LYS A 87 12.60 -19.31 4.79
C LYS A 87 12.96 -18.38 5.95
N LEU A 88 11.98 -17.65 6.49
CA LEU A 88 12.15 -16.75 7.63
C LEU A 88 11.68 -17.36 8.96
N HIS A 89 11.34 -18.66 8.99
CA HIS A 89 10.85 -19.38 10.17
C HIS A 89 9.56 -18.79 10.78
N LEU A 90 8.74 -18.13 9.97
CA LEU A 90 7.45 -17.60 10.40
C LEU A 90 6.33 -18.65 10.26
N PRO A 91 5.23 -18.54 11.04
CA PRO A 91 4.08 -19.42 10.88
C PRO A 91 3.53 -19.30 9.45
N THR A 92 3.33 -20.44 8.79
CA THR A 92 2.66 -20.44 7.48
C THR A 92 1.17 -20.29 7.69
N ALA A 93 0.58 -19.28 7.07
CA ALA A 93 -0.86 -19.15 7.01
C ALA A 93 -1.40 -20.21 6.03
N ASP A 94 -1.96 -21.30 6.55
CA ASP A 94 -2.70 -22.26 5.74
C ASP A 94 -4.11 -21.70 5.50
N LEU A 95 -4.17 -20.68 4.63
CA LEU A 95 -5.41 -20.01 4.29
C LEU A 95 -5.89 -20.46 2.91
N PRO A 96 -7.19 -20.76 2.73
CA PRO A 96 -7.76 -21.02 1.42
C PRO A 96 -7.49 -19.84 0.48
N ALA A 97 -7.20 -20.08 -0.80
CA ALA A 97 -6.94 -19.03 -1.79
C ALA A 97 -8.06 -17.98 -1.91
N SER A 98 -9.29 -18.31 -1.51
CA SER A 98 -10.42 -17.38 -1.41
C SER A 98 -10.26 -16.29 -0.35
N VAL A 99 -9.37 -16.51 0.62
CA VAL A 99 -9.11 -15.64 1.78
C VAL A 99 -8.07 -14.56 1.47
N LEU A 100 -7.18 -14.82 0.50
CA LEU A 100 -6.30 -13.82 -0.12
C LEU A 100 -7.03 -12.87 -1.08
N GLN A 101 -8.33 -13.06 -1.29
CA GLN A 101 -9.11 -12.00 -1.91
C GLN A 101 -9.04 -10.81 -0.95
N ARG A 102 -8.30 -9.79 -1.40
CA ARG A 102 -8.54 -8.39 -1.03
C ARG A 102 -10.04 -8.12 -1.12
N ALA A 103 -10.50 -6.94 -0.72
CA ALA A 103 -11.83 -6.52 -1.17
C ALA A 103 -11.82 -6.49 -2.72
N ASN A 104 -12.05 -7.64 -3.35
CA ASN A 104 -12.17 -7.84 -4.78
C ASN A 104 -13.55 -7.32 -5.07
N PHE A 105 -13.62 -6.00 -5.20
CA PHE A 105 -14.83 -5.37 -5.67
C PHE A 105 -15.15 -5.98 -7.02
N ASP A 106 -16.37 -6.49 -7.17
CA ASP A 106 -16.82 -7.00 -8.45
C ASP A 106 -16.83 -5.83 -9.43
N VAL A 107 -15.91 -5.87 -10.39
CA VAL A 107 -15.71 -4.83 -11.40
C VAL A 107 -17.02 -4.56 -12.15
N VAL A 108 -17.83 -5.59 -12.40
CA VAL A 108 -19.13 -5.46 -13.09
C VAL A 108 -20.14 -4.75 -12.21
N GLU A 109 -20.22 -5.11 -10.93
CA GLU A 109 -21.12 -4.46 -9.97
C GLU A 109 -20.73 -2.99 -9.75
N GLU A 110 -19.44 -2.71 -9.57
CA GLU A 110 -18.93 -1.35 -9.39
C GLU A 110 -19.12 -0.50 -10.64
N GLN A 111 -18.94 -1.06 -11.84
CA GLN A 111 -19.22 -0.35 -13.09
C GLN A 111 -20.71 -0.05 -13.23
N ALA A 112 -21.61 -0.95 -12.80
CA ALA A 112 -23.05 -0.69 -12.79
C ALA A 112 -23.41 0.45 -11.82
N LYS A 113 -22.82 0.47 -10.61
CA LYS A 113 -22.98 1.57 -9.66
C LYS A 113 -22.42 2.88 -10.21
N ALA A 114 -21.24 2.85 -10.82
CA ALA A 114 -20.61 4.02 -11.43
C ALA A 114 -21.52 4.64 -12.49
N ASN A 115 -22.10 3.82 -13.39
CA ASN A 115 -23.03 4.28 -14.42
C ASN A 115 -24.29 4.91 -13.81
N SER A 116 -24.88 4.26 -12.81
CA SER A 116 -26.06 4.77 -12.10
C SER A 116 -25.80 6.10 -11.39
N TYR A 117 -24.64 6.23 -10.74
CA TYR A 117 -24.28 7.43 -10.00
C TYR A 117 -23.92 8.58 -10.96
N ALA A 118 -23.21 8.29 -12.04
CA ALA A 118 -22.86 9.25 -13.07
C ALA A 118 -24.10 9.89 -13.72
N MET A 119 -25.21 9.15 -13.85
CA MET A 119 -26.49 9.70 -14.34
C MET A 119 -27.12 10.69 -13.37
N GLN A 120 -26.87 10.56 -12.07
CA GLN A 120 -27.47 11.39 -11.01
C GLN A 120 -26.66 12.64 -10.67
N LEU A 121 -25.43 12.77 -11.19
CA LEU A 121 -24.61 13.96 -10.98
C LEU A 121 -25.26 15.21 -11.60
N ASN A 122 -25.27 16.30 -10.84
CA ASN A 122 -25.56 17.62 -11.39
C ASN A 122 -24.37 18.14 -12.23
N SER A 123 -24.52 19.29 -12.89
CA SER A 123 -23.50 19.85 -13.79
C SER A 123 -22.16 20.08 -13.08
N GLU A 124 -22.18 20.65 -11.89
CA GLU A 124 -20.96 20.98 -11.14
C GLU A 124 -20.23 19.73 -10.65
N GLN A 125 -20.98 18.77 -10.11
CA GLN A 125 -20.43 17.49 -9.66
C GLN A 125 -19.87 16.69 -10.83
N ARG A 126 -20.55 16.70 -11.99
CA ARG A 126 -20.08 16.04 -13.22
C ARG A 126 -18.77 16.66 -13.71
N ASN A 127 -18.69 18.00 -13.73
CA ASN A 127 -17.47 18.71 -14.08
C ASN A 127 -16.29 18.32 -13.17
N VAL A 128 -16.50 18.24 -11.86
CA VAL A 128 -15.46 17.79 -10.91
C VAL A 128 -15.00 16.36 -11.22
N VAL A 129 -15.93 15.42 -11.42
CA VAL A 129 -15.60 14.02 -11.73
C VAL A 129 -14.80 13.91 -13.02
N GLU A 130 -15.20 14.63 -14.07
CA GLU A 130 -14.50 14.64 -15.37
C GLU A 130 -13.08 15.20 -15.26
N ILE A 131 -12.88 16.30 -14.53
CA ILE A 131 -11.55 16.87 -14.27
C ILE A 131 -10.65 15.83 -13.59
N LEU A 132 -11.14 15.16 -12.54
CA LEU A 132 -10.34 14.19 -11.80
C LEU A 132 -10.01 12.95 -12.62
N LEU A 133 -10.99 12.36 -13.31
CA LEU A 133 -10.76 11.19 -14.16
C LEU A 133 -9.82 11.54 -15.32
N SER A 134 -9.96 12.70 -15.95
CA SER A 134 -9.04 13.12 -17.01
C SER A 134 -7.60 13.29 -16.51
N ALA A 135 -7.41 13.88 -15.32
CA ALA A 135 -6.09 14.02 -14.71
C ALA A 135 -5.45 12.67 -14.37
N MET A 136 -6.25 11.67 -14.00
CA MET A 136 -5.80 10.30 -13.76
C MET A 136 -5.39 9.59 -15.05
N TYR A 137 -6.27 9.54 -16.06
CA TYR A 137 -6.10 8.65 -17.21
C TYR A 137 -5.39 9.26 -18.42
N ASN A 138 -5.46 10.58 -18.61
CA ASN A 138 -4.83 11.23 -19.77
C ASN A 138 -3.37 11.62 -19.52
N ASN A 139 -2.90 11.49 -18.27
CA ASN A 139 -1.52 11.55 -17.78
C ASN A 139 -0.55 12.53 -18.50
N ALA A 140 -1.01 13.76 -18.76
CA ALA A 140 -0.14 14.80 -19.29
C ALA A 140 0.88 15.25 -18.21
N ALA A 141 2.12 15.49 -18.61
CA ALA A 141 3.25 15.76 -17.70
C ALA A 141 2.99 16.88 -16.68
N ASP A 142 2.18 17.89 -17.04
CA ASP A 142 1.92 19.08 -16.22
C ASP A 142 0.52 19.07 -15.54
N THR A 143 -0.17 17.92 -15.49
CA THR A 143 -1.47 17.84 -14.82
C THR A 143 -1.34 17.79 -13.30
N PRO A 144 -2.06 18.65 -12.54
CA PRO A 144 -2.13 18.53 -11.09
C PRO A 144 -2.59 17.14 -10.65
N LYS A 145 -2.04 16.64 -9.54
CA LYS A 145 -2.38 15.31 -8.98
C LYS A 145 -3.04 15.39 -7.60
N CYS A 146 -3.08 16.58 -7.00
CA CYS A 146 -3.71 16.84 -5.71
C CYS A 146 -4.86 17.83 -5.91
N TYR A 147 -6.04 17.46 -5.43
CA TYR A 147 -7.26 18.24 -5.58
C TYR A 147 -7.99 18.35 -4.24
N PHE A 148 -8.59 19.50 -4.01
CA PHE A 148 -9.46 19.74 -2.86
C PHE A 148 -10.89 19.93 -3.37
N LEU A 149 -11.81 19.12 -2.86
CA LEU A 149 -13.23 19.29 -3.11
C LEU A 149 -13.85 20.08 -1.96
N ASP A 150 -14.14 21.35 -2.20
CA ASP A 150 -14.85 22.20 -1.25
C ASP A 150 -16.31 22.42 -1.68
N GLY A 151 -17.18 22.58 -0.70
CA GLY A 151 -18.58 22.90 -0.92
C GLY A 151 -19.36 22.95 0.40
N PRO A 152 -20.49 23.69 0.45
CA PRO A 152 -21.34 23.76 1.63
C PRO A 152 -21.81 22.40 2.17
N ALA A 153 -22.28 22.37 3.41
CA ALA A 153 -22.94 21.19 3.95
C ALA A 153 -24.15 20.80 3.09
N GLY A 154 -24.36 19.50 2.85
CA GLY A 154 -25.49 19.01 2.07
C GLY A 154 -25.35 19.04 0.54
N THR A 155 -24.23 19.51 -0.03
CA THR A 155 -24.04 19.58 -1.49
C THR A 155 -23.62 18.26 -2.15
N GLY A 156 -23.65 17.15 -1.43
CA GLY A 156 -23.35 15.83 -1.98
C GLY A 156 -21.86 15.56 -2.23
N LYS A 157 -20.94 16.16 -1.48
CA LYS A 157 -19.49 15.84 -1.57
C LYS A 157 -19.22 14.33 -1.42
N THR A 158 -19.88 13.70 -0.44
CA THR A 158 -19.82 12.24 -0.25
C THR A 158 -20.29 11.49 -1.49
N PHE A 159 -21.32 11.99 -2.18
CA PHE A 159 -21.80 11.39 -3.42
C PHE A 159 -20.73 11.44 -4.51
N VAL A 160 -20.04 12.59 -4.67
CA VAL A 160 -18.92 12.73 -5.62
C VAL A 160 -17.78 11.74 -5.30
N TYR A 161 -17.39 11.62 -4.03
CA TYR A 161 -16.37 10.64 -3.61
C TYR A 161 -16.79 9.20 -3.94
N SER A 162 -18.05 8.83 -3.64
CA SER A 162 -18.58 7.51 -3.97
C SER A 162 -18.61 7.25 -5.49
N THR A 163 -18.99 8.24 -6.30
CA THR A 163 -18.98 8.11 -7.75
C THR A 163 -17.56 7.85 -8.28
N LEU A 164 -16.56 8.57 -7.77
CA LEU A 164 -15.16 8.35 -8.14
C LEU A 164 -14.69 6.95 -7.74
N LEU A 165 -14.97 6.52 -6.51
CA LEU A 165 -14.62 5.19 -6.01
C LEU A 165 -15.18 4.08 -6.90
N HIS A 166 -16.49 4.11 -7.17
CA HIS A 166 -17.13 3.13 -8.05
C HIS A 166 -16.58 3.18 -9.48
N THR A 167 -16.28 4.38 -10.00
CA THR A 167 -15.73 4.51 -11.36
C THR A 167 -14.33 3.92 -11.48
N ILE A 168 -13.46 4.13 -10.49
CA ILE A 168 -12.09 3.61 -10.49
C ILE A 168 -12.11 2.08 -10.32
N ARG A 169 -12.88 1.58 -9.35
CA ARG A 169 -13.05 0.13 -9.13
C ARG A 169 -13.71 -0.58 -10.31
N GLY A 170 -14.70 0.05 -10.94
CA GLY A 170 -15.37 -0.47 -12.14
C GLY A 170 -14.47 -0.57 -13.36
N ARG A 171 -13.31 0.12 -13.36
CA ARG A 171 -12.26 -0.05 -14.38
C ARG A 171 -11.23 -1.12 -14.01
N GLY A 172 -11.34 -1.72 -12.81
CA GLY A 172 -10.38 -2.68 -12.28
C GLY A 172 -9.15 -2.04 -11.64
N ASP A 173 -9.17 -0.73 -11.42
CA ASP A 173 -8.07 0.00 -10.78
C ASP A 173 -8.25 0.06 -9.26
N ASP A 174 -7.12 0.12 -8.54
CA ASP A 174 -7.11 0.20 -7.08
C ASP A 174 -7.36 1.63 -6.57
N VAL A 175 -8.16 1.75 -5.50
CA VAL A 175 -8.42 3.03 -4.83
C VAL A 175 -8.57 2.84 -3.32
N ILE A 176 -7.92 3.71 -2.56
CA ILE A 176 -7.87 3.65 -1.08
C ILE A 176 -8.62 4.87 -0.51
N PRO A 177 -9.88 4.70 -0.05
CA PRO A 177 -10.57 5.74 0.70
C PRO A 177 -10.04 5.80 2.14
N VAL A 178 -9.75 7.00 2.62
CA VAL A 178 -9.30 7.25 4.00
C VAL A 178 -10.20 8.31 4.62
N ALA A 179 -10.61 8.10 5.87
CA ALA A 179 -11.32 9.08 6.67
C ALA A 179 -10.71 9.10 8.08
N SER A 180 -10.45 10.30 8.62
CA SER A 180 -10.11 10.45 10.03
C SER A 180 -11.40 10.52 10.83
N THR A 181 -11.54 9.68 11.86
CA THR A 181 -12.52 9.91 12.93
C THR A 181 -11.90 10.90 13.92
N GLY A 182 -12.60 11.99 14.20
CA GLY A 182 -12.25 12.93 15.25
C GLY A 182 -12.82 12.54 16.60
#